data_AF-A0A536S2M6-F1
#
_entry.id   AF-A0A536S2M6-F1
#
_cell.length_a   1.000
_cell.length_b   1.000
_cell.length_c   1.000
_cell.angle_alpha   90.00
_cell.angle_beta   90.00
_cell.angle_gamma   90.00
#
_symmetry.space_group_name_H-M   'P 1'
#
loop_
_entity.id
_entity.type
_entity.pdbx_description
1 polymer ?
#
loop_
_entity_poly.entity_id
_entity_poly.type
_entity_poly.pdbx_seq_one_letter_code
_entity_poly.pdbx_strand_id
1 'polypeptide(L)' 'MCKSFGALTVADDIDFRLHTGARHALIGPNGAGKTTFVNMLMGALAPSSGRIVLGGEDITAAEQAARVKRGLGRT' A
#
# COMPACT_ATOMS: atom_id res chain seq x y z
N MET A 1 -4.97 3.60 -6.46
CA MET A 1 -5.60 3.51 -5.12
C MET A 1 -5.48 4.85 -4.42
N CYS A 2 -6.46 5.23 -3.60
CA CYS A 2 -6.49 6.55 -2.95
C CYS A 2 -6.58 6.44 -1.43
N LYS A 3 -6.12 7.49 -0.73
CA LYS A 3 -6.31 7.68 0.70
C LYS A 3 -6.62 9.13 1.04
N SER A 4 -7.71 9.32 1.76
CA SER A 4 -8.10 10.59 2.36
C SER A 4 -8.46 10.43 3.83
N PHE A 5 -8.24 11.49 4.61
CA PHE A 5 -8.65 11.63 6.00
C PHE A 5 -9.55 12.87 6.10
N GLY A 6 -10.86 12.67 6.17
CA GLY A 6 -11.81 13.77 6.01
C GLY A 6 -11.61 14.48 4.67
N ALA A 7 -11.42 15.80 4.70
CA ALA A 7 -11.18 16.62 3.51
C ALA A 7 -9.73 16.58 2.99
N LEU A 8 -8.80 15.96 3.72
CA LEU A 8 -7.38 15.91 3.34
C LEU A 8 -7.09 14.67 2.50
N THR A 9 -6.75 14.85 1.22
CA THR A 9 -6.21 13.79 0.37
C THR A 9 -4.71 13.62 0.61
N VAL A 10 -4.29 12.41 0.98
CA VAL A 10 -2.89 12.08 1.32
C VAL A 10 -2.23 11.22 0.24
N ALA A 11 -3.02 10.43 -0.48
CA ALA A 11 -2.60 9.70 -1.65
C ALA A 11 -3.72 9.77 -2.67
N ASP A 12 -3.41 10.22 -3.87
CA ASP A 12 -4.36 10.30 -4.97
C ASP A 12 -3.88 9.41 -6.12
N ASP A 13 -4.82 8.64 -6.65
CA ASP A 13 -4.67 7.69 -7.75
C ASP A 13 -3.31 6.99 -7.91
N ILE A 14 -2.86 6.29 -6.87
CA ILE A 14 -1.62 5.50 -6.96
C ILE A 14 -1.84 4.25 -7.82
N ASP A 15 -1.30 4.23 -9.04
CA ASP A 15 -1.09 3.01 -9.83
C ASP A 15 0.36 2.55 -9.70
N PHE A 16 0.56 1.41 -9.03
CA PHE A 16 1.89 0.86 -8.76
C PHE A 16 1.90 -0.64 -8.99
N ARG A 17 2.92 -1.12 -9.70
CA ARG A 17 3.15 -2.54 -9.97
C ARG A 17 4.56 -2.91 -9.60
N LEU A 18 4.71 -3.96 -8.80
CA LEU A 18 5.99 -4.53 -8.43
C LEU A 18 6.08 -5.97 -8.93
N HIS A 19 7.00 -6.22 -9.85
CA HIS A 19 7.24 -7.56 -10.39
C HIS A 19 8.15 -8.37 -9.47
N THR A 20 8.00 -9.69 -9.50
CA THR A 20 8.90 -10.61 -8.78
C THR A 20 10.36 -10.36 -9.14
N GLY A 21 11.23 -10.27 -8.14
CA GLY A 21 12.65 -9.99 -8.32
C GLY A 21 13.01 -8.51 -8.48
N ALA A 22 12.02 -7.62 -8.66
CA ALA A 22 12.28 -6.19 -8.75
C ALA A 22 12.57 -5.57 -7.37
N ARG A 23 13.44 -4.56 -7.35
CA ARG A 23 13.66 -3.68 -6.20
C ARG A 23 13.34 -2.25 -6.61
N HIS A 24 12.48 -1.59 -5.83
CA HIS A 24 12.09 -0.20 -6.05
C HIS A 24 12.38 0.62 -4.80
N ALA A 25 12.76 1.88 -4.99
CA ALA A 25 12.88 2.86 -3.92
C ALA A 25 11.73 3.87 -4.02
N LEU A 26 11.06 4.14 -2.90
CA LEU A 26 10.05 5.19 -2.81
C LEU A 26 10.66 6.43 -2.16
N ILE A 27 10.88 7.48 -2.96
CA ILE A 27 11.59 8.70 -2.55
C ILE A 27 10.64 9.91 -2.67
N GLY A 28 10.77 10.87 -1.76
CA GLY A 28 9.98 12.10 -1.75
C GLY A 28 10.14 12.84 -0.42
N PRO A 29 9.68 14.10 -0.31
CA PRO A 29 9.80 14.89 0.91
C PRO A 29 8.97 14.31 2.06
N ASN A 30 9.23 14.73 3.29
CA ASN A 30 8.39 14.40 4.43
C ASN A 30 6.96 14.90 4.20
N GLY A 31 5.97 14.11 4.60
CA GLY A 31 4.55 14.42 4.34
C GLY A 31 4.04 13.99 2.96
N ALA A 32 4.89 13.58 2.02
CA ALA A 32 4.47 13.15 0.67
C ALA A 32 3.69 11.81 0.61
N GLY A 33 3.19 11.30 1.73
CA GLY A 33 2.37 10.08 1.75
C GLY A 33 3.14 8.75 1.69
N LYS A 34 4.49 8.74 1.71
CA LYS A 34 5.30 7.51 1.61
C LYS A 34 4.96 6.46 2.68
N THR A 35 4.96 6.86 3.95
CA THR A 35 4.58 5.98 5.07
C THR A 35 3.12 5.55 4.97
N THR A 36 2.24 6.44 4.52
CA THR A 36 0.83 6.13 4.28
C THR A 36 0.67 5.05 3.22
N PHE A 37 1.39 5.16 2.10
CA PHE A 37 1.40 4.15 1.04
C PHE A 37 1.89 2.79 1.55
N VAL A 38 3.02 2.76 2.27
CA VAL A 38 3.56 1.52 2.85
C VAL A 38 2.58 0.91 3.85
N ASN A 39 1.97 1.71 4.73
CA ASN A 39 0.99 1.20 5.69
C ASN A 39 -0.25 0.61 5.01
N MET A 40 -0.68 1.18 3.88
CA MET A 40 -1.77 0.61 3.08
C MET A 40 -1.39 -0.71 2.44
N LEU A 41 -0.20 -0.78 1.84
CA LEU A 41 0.34 -2.01 1.26
C LEU A 41 0.42 -3.13 2.30
N MET A 42 0.83 -2.79 3.53
CA MET A 42 1.00 -3.71 4.65
C MET A 42 -0.32 -4.07 5.37
N GLY A 43 -1.45 -3.45 5.03
CA GLY A 43 -2.73 -3.69 5.70
C GLY A 43 -2.85 -3.06 7.10
N ALA A 44 -1.92 -2.19 7.48
CA ALA A 44 -1.99 -1.41 8.72
C ALA A 44 -2.92 -0.18 8.59
N LEU A 45 -3.26 0.20 7.36
CA LEU A 45 -4.17 1.29 7.04
C LEU A 45 -5.04 0.90 5.85
N ALA A 46 -6.36 0.97 5.97
CA ALA A 46 -7.22 0.71 4.82
C ALA A 46 -7.15 1.87 3.80
N PRO A 47 -7.03 1.60 2.48
CA PRO A 47 -7.22 2.61 1.46
C PRO A 47 -8.66 3.15 1.49
N SER A 48 -8.86 4.39 1.07
CA SER A 48 -10.20 4.95 0.91
C SER A 48 -10.90 4.42 -0.35
N SER A 49 -10.13 4.07 -1.38
CA SER A 49 -10.62 3.45 -2.61
C SER A 49 -9.49 2.73 -3.37
N GLY A 50 -9.88 1.89 -4.32
CA GLY A 50 -8.96 1.07 -5.12
C GLY A 50 -8.70 -0.30 -4.52
N ARG A 51 -7.71 -1.00 -5.08
CA ARG A 51 -7.43 -2.41 -4.77
C ARG A 51 -5.92 -2.66 -4.64
N ILE A 52 -5.57 -3.61 -3.79
CA ILE A 52 -4.21 -4.16 -3.69
C ILE A 52 -4.26 -5.64 -4.06
N VAL A 53 -3.51 -6.03 -5.09
CA VAL A 53 -3.46 -7.41 -5.59
C VAL A 53 -2.06 -7.98 -5.37
N LEU A 54 -1.99 -9.18 -4.79
CA LEU A 54 -0.74 -9.91 -4.59
C LEU A 54 -0.90 -11.34 -5.11
N GLY A 55 -0.09 -11.70 -6.11
CA GLY A 55 -0.14 -13.02 -6.74
C GLY A 55 -1.49 -13.32 -7.42
N GLY A 56 -2.17 -12.30 -7.95
CA GLY A 56 -3.50 -12.44 -8.57
C GLY A 56 -4.68 -12.36 -7.58
N GLU A 57 -4.42 -12.38 -6.27
CA GLU A 57 -5.47 -12.31 -5.25
C GLU A 57 -5.63 -10.89 -4.70
N ASP A 58 -6.88 -10.42 -4.61
CA ASP A 58 -7.22 -9.18 -3.92
C ASP A 58 -7.03 -9.35 -2.41
N ILE A 59 -6.09 -8.60 -1.84
CA ILE A 59 -5.80 -8.57 -0.41
C ILE A 59 -6.25 -7.29 0.26
N THR A 60 -7.04 -6.45 -0.40
CA THR A 60 -7.37 -5.10 0.09
C THR A 60 -7.93 -5.12 1.52
N ALA A 61 -8.75 -6.10 1.86
CA ALA A 61 -9.33 -6.29 3.20
C ALA A 61 -8.53 -7.23 4.11
N ALA A 62 -7.43 -7.82 3.64
CA ALA A 62 -6.63 -8.75 4.44
C ALA A 62 -5.85 -8.00 5.54
N GLU A 63 -5.88 -8.54 6.75
CA GLU A 63 -5.11 -8.04 7.88
C GLU A 63 -3.59 -8.19 7.67
N GLN A 64 -2.82 -7.37 8.37
CA GLN A 64 -1.35 -7.36 8.28
C GLN A 64 -0.73 -8.76 8.53
N ALA A 65 -1.24 -9.51 9.51
CA ALA A 65 -0.72 -10.85 9.80
C ALA A 65 -0.91 -11.82 8.62
N ALA A 66 -2.03 -11.73 7.90
CA ALA A 66 -2.28 -12.55 6.72
C ALA A 66 -1.35 -12.16 5.55
N ARG A 67 -1.07 -10.87 5.37
CA ARG A 67 -0.15 -10.37 4.33
C ARG A 67 1.29 -10.80 4.58
N VAL A 68 1.74 -10.78 5.84
CA VAL A 68 3.07 -11.27 6.23
C VAL A 68 3.24 -12.76 5.91
N LYS A 69 2.23 -13.60 6.19
CA LYS A 69 2.25 -15.03 5.82
C LYS A 69 2.37 -15.27 4.31
N ARG A 70 2.02 -14.27 3.49
CA ARG A 70 2.16 -14.29 2.02
C ARG A 70 3.46 -13.64 1.53
N GLY A 71 4.38 -13.29 2.43
CA GLY A 71 5.69 -12.70 2.10
C GLY A 71 5.69 -11.17 1.94
N LEU A 72 4.56 -10.50 2.19
CA LEU A 72 4.49 -9.03 2.19
C LEU A 72 4.75 -8.53 3.63
N GLY A 73 6.03 -8.32 3.94
CA GLY A 73 6.56 -8.02 5.28
C GLY A 73 7.42 -6.75 5.31
N ARG A 74 7.53 -6.10 6.48
CA ARG A 74 8.56 -5.08 6.75
C ARG A 74 9.62 -5.70 7.68
N THR A 75 10.89 -5.58 7.30
CA THR A 75 12.05 -5.89 8.14
C THR A 75 12.56 -4.65 8.85
#